data_AF-A0A966Q254-F1
#
_entry.id   AF-A0A966Q254-F1
#
_cell.length_a   1.000
_cell.length_b   1.000
_cell.length_c   1.000
_cell.angle_alpha   90.00
_cell.angle_beta   90.00
_cell.angle_gamma   90.00
#
_symmetry.space_group_name_H-M   'P 1'
#
loop_
_entity.id
_entity.type
_entity.pdbx_description
1 polymer ?
#
loop_
_entity_poly.entity_id
_entity_poly.type
_entity_poly.pdbx_seq_one_letter_code
_entity_poly.pdbx_strand_id
1 'polypeptide(L)'
;MAKKYYKAPVHQTGTVITTKTHFGSTSDMVIDHTQYKYIKDNGPITLNESMNVVVCKDDRGYYMTFKNRINNGMADPNRYANSAMRLDIIEVEENVSSS
;
A
#
# COMPACT_ATOMS: atom_id res chain seq x y z
N MET A 1 -5.02 0.61 -49.21
CA MET A 1 -5.42 0.81 -47.80
C MET A 1 -4.30 0.28 -46.90
N ALA A 2 -3.73 1.13 -46.04
CA ALA A 2 -2.54 0.82 -45.26
C ALA A 2 -2.85 -0.15 -44.09
N LYS A 3 -2.03 -1.20 -43.94
CA LYS A 3 -2.09 -2.13 -42.80
C LYS A 3 -1.63 -1.38 -41.54
N LYS A 4 -2.51 -1.20 -40.57
CA LYS A 4 -2.19 -0.61 -39.26
C LYS A 4 -1.36 -1.63 -38.47
N TYR A 5 -0.07 -1.36 -38.33
CA TYR A 5 0.82 -2.12 -37.46
C TYR A 5 0.57 -1.66 -36.02
N TYR A 6 -0.09 -2.51 -35.23
CA TYR A 6 -0.20 -2.29 -33.79
C TYR A 6 1.14 -2.62 -33.13
N LYS A 7 1.86 -1.60 -32.66
CA LYS A 7 3.04 -1.78 -31.81
C LYS A 7 2.56 -2.17 -30.41
N ALA A 8 2.92 -3.37 -29.96
CA ALA A 8 2.70 -3.75 -28.58
C ALA A 8 3.49 -2.83 -27.64
N PRO A 9 2.92 -2.37 -26.50
CA PRO A 9 3.64 -1.57 -25.54
C PRO A 9 4.84 -2.36 -24.98
N VAL A 10 6.02 -1.75 -25.05
CA VAL A 10 7.32 -2.45 -25.02
C VAL A 10 7.76 -2.87 -23.61
N HIS A 11 7.00 -2.59 -22.55
CA HIS A 11 7.41 -2.94 -21.19
C HIS A 11 6.20 -3.31 -20.31
N GLN A 12 5.78 -4.57 -20.37
CA GLN A 12 5.15 -5.19 -19.20
C GLN A 12 6.27 -5.77 -18.34
N THR A 13 6.82 -4.96 -17.43
CA THR A 13 7.48 -5.49 -16.24
C THR A 13 6.46 -6.41 -15.57
N GLY A 14 6.72 -7.72 -15.53
CA GLY A 14 5.77 -8.79 -15.17
C GLY A 14 5.25 -8.77 -13.72
N THR A 15 5.15 -7.61 -13.08
CA THR A 15 4.40 -7.42 -11.84
C THR A 15 3.19 -6.55 -12.16
N VAL A 16 2.04 -7.17 -12.39
CA VAL A 16 0.76 -6.47 -12.51
C VAL A 16 0.36 -6.00 -11.11
N ILE A 17 0.84 -4.83 -10.72
CA ILE A 17 0.37 -4.15 -9.51
C ILE A 17 -0.91 -3.41 -9.91
N THR A 18 -2.07 -3.96 -9.53
CA THR A 18 -3.43 -3.41 -9.72
C THR A 18 -3.78 -2.26 -8.76
N THR A 19 -2.81 -1.54 -8.24
CA THR A 19 -3.05 -0.28 -7.55
C THR A 19 -3.69 0.74 -8.48
N LYS A 20 -4.69 1.49 -7.97
CA LYS A 20 -5.44 2.51 -8.72
C LYS A 20 -4.57 3.58 -9.40
N THR A 21 -3.32 3.79 -8.95
CA THR A 21 -2.39 4.73 -9.58
C THR A 21 -1.04 4.10 -9.89
N HIS A 22 -0.43 4.58 -10.98
CA HIS A 22 0.81 4.02 -11.51
C HIS A 22 2.05 4.37 -10.69
N PHE A 23 2.02 5.52 -10.00
CA PHE A 23 3.21 6.08 -9.33
C PHE A 23 3.02 6.36 -7.83
N GLY A 24 1.83 6.79 -7.41
CA GLY A 24 1.62 7.39 -6.08
C GLY A 24 0.80 6.55 -5.11
N SER A 25 0.79 7.01 -3.87
CA SER A 25 -0.14 6.52 -2.85
C SER A 25 -1.37 7.43 -2.87
N THR A 26 -2.56 6.84 -2.91
CA THR A 26 -3.83 7.61 -2.87
C THR A 26 -4.55 7.40 -1.56
N SER A 27 -5.47 8.31 -1.23
CA SER A 27 -6.28 8.22 -0.02
C SER A 27 -7.04 6.89 0.09
N ASP A 28 -7.46 6.32 -1.04
CA ASP A 28 -8.10 4.99 -1.10
C ASP A 28 -7.23 3.83 -0.61
N MET A 29 -5.91 4.01 -0.59
CA MET A 29 -4.98 2.97 -0.14
C MET A 29 -4.72 3.05 1.37
N VAL A 30 -5.08 4.17 2.00
CA VAL A 30 -4.86 4.39 3.44
C VAL A 30 -5.82 3.52 4.23
N ILE A 31 -5.29 2.76 5.18
CA ILE A 31 -6.06 1.92 6.09
C ILE A 31 -5.98 2.45 7.52
N ASP A 32 -6.97 2.10 8.33
CA ASP A 32 -6.95 2.40 9.74
C ASP A 32 -6.06 1.41 10.49
N HIS A 33 -4.86 1.84 10.84
CA HIS A 33 -3.89 1.06 11.61
C HIS A 33 -4.39 0.54 12.96
N THR A 34 -5.41 1.14 13.56
CA THR A 34 -5.94 0.70 14.87
C THR A 34 -6.60 -0.67 14.79
N GLN A 35 -7.09 -1.05 13.62
CA GLN A 35 -7.71 -2.35 13.34
C GLN A 35 -6.70 -3.44 13.02
N TYR A 36 -5.39 -3.12 13.03
CA TYR A 36 -4.35 -4.05 12.65
C TYR A 36 -3.31 -4.18 13.76
N LYS A 37 -2.65 -5.34 13.80
CA LYS A 37 -1.57 -5.65 14.74
C LYS A 37 -0.38 -6.26 14.02
N TYR A 38 0.81 -6.12 14.59
CA TYR A 38 2.01 -6.77 14.07
C TYR A 38 1.90 -8.29 14.19
N ILE A 39 2.26 -9.01 13.13
CA ILE A 39 2.25 -10.48 13.12
C ILE A 39 3.27 -11.06 14.11
N LYS A 40 4.45 -10.42 14.21
CA LYS A 40 5.55 -10.92 15.05
C LYS A 40 5.29 -10.73 16.54
N ASP A 41 4.87 -9.52 16.92
CA ASP A 41 4.77 -9.12 18.32
C ASP A 41 3.32 -9.18 18.84
N ASN A 42 2.34 -9.39 17.97
CA ASN A 42 0.90 -9.32 18.27
C ASN A 42 0.48 -8.01 18.99
N GLY A 43 1.33 -6.99 18.92
CA GLY A 43 1.17 -5.70 19.57
C GLY A 43 0.46 -4.69 18.67
N PRO A 44 -0.10 -3.62 19.27
CA PRO A 44 -0.76 -2.56 18.53
C PRO A 44 0.22 -1.84 17.60
N ILE A 45 -0.27 -1.35 16.47
CA ILE A 45 0.53 -0.51 15.58
C ILE A 45 0.59 0.89 16.18
N THR A 46 1.73 1.25 16.76
CA THR A 46 1.96 2.63 17.22
C THR A 46 2.48 3.47 16.06
N LEU A 47 1.62 4.32 15.50
CA LEU A 47 2.06 5.35 14.56
C LEU A 47 2.50 6.60 15.31
N ASN A 48 3.54 7.25 14.80
CA ASN A 48 3.97 8.54 15.33
C ASN A 48 3.06 9.64 14.77
N GLU A 49 2.06 10.05 15.56
CA GLU A 49 1.10 11.10 15.18
C GLU A 49 1.80 12.43 14.83
N SER A 50 2.87 12.78 15.55
CA SER A 50 3.67 13.99 15.28
C SER A 50 4.32 13.99 13.90
N MET A 51 4.57 12.81 13.33
CA MET A 51 5.16 12.66 12.00
C MET A 51 4.11 12.53 10.89
N ASN A 52 2.80 12.56 11.20
CA ASN A 52 1.71 12.37 10.23
C ASN A 52 1.92 11.13 9.34
N VAL A 53 2.34 10.02 9.93
CA VAL A 53 2.55 8.75 9.22
C VAL A 53 1.20 8.03 9.08
N VAL A 54 0.99 7.39 7.93
CA VAL A 54 -0.19 6.59 7.62
C VAL A 54 0.23 5.22 7.10
N VAL A 55 -0.61 4.21 7.32
CA VAL A 55 -0.42 2.87 6.76
C VAL A 55 -1.23 2.77 5.47
N CYS A 56 -0.58 2.29 4.40
CA CYS A 56 -1.21 2.05 3.11
C CYS A 56 -1.16 0.56 2.76
N LYS A 57 -2.20 0.08 2.08
CA LYS A 57 -2.31 -1.26 1.53
C LYS A 57 -2.22 -1.23 0.01
N ASP A 58 -1.38 -2.08 -0.56
CA ASP A 58 -1.31 -2.35 -2.00
C ASP A 58 -1.39 -3.86 -2.29
N ASP A 59 -1.32 -4.25 -3.57
CA ASP A 59 -1.41 -5.67 -3.98
C ASP A 59 -0.24 -6.52 -3.46
N ARG A 60 0.84 -5.88 -3.02
CA ARG A 60 2.05 -6.54 -2.53
C ARG A 60 2.08 -6.59 -0.99
N GLY A 61 1.13 -5.96 -0.28
CA GLY A 61 1.07 -5.92 1.19
C GLY A 61 0.88 -4.51 1.79
N TYR A 62 1.35 -4.33 3.01
CA TYR A 62 1.19 -3.09 3.79
C TYR A 62 2.51 -2.34 3.90
N TYR A 63 2.47 -1.01 3.88
CA TYR A 63 3.65 -0.16 4.06
C TYR A 63 3.28 1.15 4.76
N MET A 64 4.25 1.76 5.45
CA MET A 64 4.06 3.07 6.06
C MET A 64 4.55 4.16 5.10
N THR A 65 3.81 5.26 5.03
CA THR A 65 4.23 6.45 4.30
C THR A 65 3.77 7.70 5.02
N PHE A 66 4.29 8.85 4.62
CA PHE A 66 3.85 10.12 5.18
C PHE A 66 2.52 10.54 4.54
N LYS A 67 1.60 11.09 5.33
CA LYS A 67 0.32 11.62 4.84
C LYS A 67 0.51 12.68 3.75
N ASN A 68 1.60 13.46 3.82
CA ASN A 68 1.96 14.45 2.79
C ASN A 68 2.37 13.83 1.43
N ARG A 69 2.58 12.51 1.38
CA ARG A 69 2.83 11.77 0.13
C ARG A 69 1.56 11.19 -0.49
N ILE A 70 0.43 11.28 0.21
CA ILE A 70 -0.85 10.81 -0.30
C ILE A 70 -1.44 11.88 -1.22
N ASN A 71 -1.88 11.48 -2.42
CA ASN A 71 -2.50 12.35 -3.43
C ASN A 71 -1.62 13.54 -3.89
N ASN A 72 -0.30 13.49 -3.69
CA ASN A 72 0.60 14.59 -4.10
C ASN A 72 1.03 14.51 -5.57
N GLY A 73 0.60 13.47 -6.31
CA GLY A 73 0.97 13.25 -7.72
C GLY A 73 2.42 12.80 -7.94
N MET A 74 3.21 12.61 -6.87
CA MET A 74 4.58 12.12 -6.94
C MET A 74 4.64 10.61 -6.68
N ALA A 75 5.74 10.00 -7.11
CA ALA A 75 6.00 8.60 -6.79
C ALA A 75 6.24 8.43 -5.29
N ASP A 76 5.70 7.37 -4.68
CA ASP A 76 5.98 7.04 -3.29
C ASP A 76 7.13 6.02 -3.19
N PRO A 77 8.34 6.42 -2.73
CA PRO A 77 9.47 5.52 -2.54
C PRO A 77 9.16 4.30 -1.68
N ASN A 78 8.33 4.46 -0.64
CA ASN A 78 8.05 3.38 0.31
C ASN A 78 7.17 2.29 -0.32
N ARG A 79 6.42 2.62 -1.35
CA ARG A 79 5.61 1.67 -2.13
C ARG A 79 6.50 0.72 -2.95
N TYR A 80 7.57 1.25 -3.52
CA TYR A 80 8.56 0.49 -4.29
C TYR A 80 9.69 -0.08 -3.44
N ALA A 81 9.68 0.19 -2.13
CA ALA A 81 10.69 -0.34 -1.23
C ALA A 81 10.64 -1.87 -1.19
N ASN A 82 11.80 -2.45 -0.91
CA ASN A 82 11.98 -3.89 -0.76
C ASN A 82 11.06 -4.43 0.35
N SER A 83 10.75 -5.73 0.31
CA SER A 83 9.88 -6.39 1.29
C SER A 83 10.29 -6.16 2.75
N ALA A 84 11.56 -5.86 3.02
CA ALA A 84 12.06 -5.53 4.36
C ALA A 84 11.51 -4.21 4.95
N MET A 85 11.03 -3.27 4.13
CA MET A 85 10.39 -2.03 4.60
C MET A 85 8.86 -2.13 4.62
N ARG A 86 8.31 -3.31 4.31
CA ARG A 86 6.88 -3.57 4.39
C ARG A 86 6.50 -4.04 5.77
N LEU A 87 5.24 -3.80 6.11
CA LEU A 87 4.66 -4.16 7.39
C LEU A 87 4.03 -5.53 7.31
N ASP A 88 4.48 -6.42 8.19
CA ASP A 88 3.84 -7.70 8.45
C ASP A 88 2.74 -7.48 9.50
N ILE A 89 1.56 -7.08 9.03
CA ILE A 89 0.39 -6.80 9.87
C ILE A 89 -0.81 -7.64 9.46
N ILE A 90 -1.65 -7.96 10.45
CA ILE A 90 -2.92 -8.68 10.26
C ILE A 90 -4.04 -7.88 10.88
N GLU A 91 -5.22 -7.97 10.27
CA GLU A 91 -6.44 -7.40 10.78
C GLU A 91 -6.82 -8.11 12.09
N VAL A 92 -7.17 -7.33 13.10
CA VAL A 92 -7.69 -7.85 14.35
C VAL A 92 -9.16 -8.16 14.10
N GLU A 93 -9.45 -9.41 13.76
CA GLU A 93 -10.82 -9.89 13.84
C GLU A 93 -11.23 -9.84 15.31
N GLU A 94 -11.92 -8.76 15.71
CA GLU A 94 -12.73 -8.78 16.90
C GLU A 94 -13.74 -9.91 16.69
N ASN A 95 -13.46 -11.07 17.26
CA ASN A 95 -14.43 -12.13 17.39
C ASN A 95 -15.57 -11.55 18.22
N VAL A 96 -16.56 -10.99 17.54
CA VAL A 96 -17.87 -10.72 18.12
C VAL A 96 -18.47 -12.11 18.35
N SER A 97 -18.02 -12.77 19.42
CA SER A 97 -18.65 -13.96 19.95
C SER A 97 -20.02 -13.52 20.47
N SER A 98 -20.95 -13.49 19.52
CA SER A 98 -22.37 -13.30 19.76
C SER A 98 -22.78 -14.42 20.71
N SER A 99 -22.88 -14.09 21.99
CA SER A 99 -23.32 -14.98 23.06
C SER A 99 -24.84 -14.96 23.16
#